data_AF-A0AA42E3Z3-F1
#
_entry.id   AF-A0AA42E3Z3-F1
#
_cell.length_a   1.000
_cell.length_b   1.000
_cell.length_c   1.000
_cell.angle_alpha   90.00
_cell.angle_beta   90.00
_cell.angle_gamma   90.00
#
_symmetry.space_group_name_H-M   'P 1'
#
loop_
_entity.id
_entity.type
_entity.pdbx_description
1 polymer ?
#
loop_
_entity_poly.entity_id
_entity_poly.type
_entity_poly.pdbx_seq_one_letter_code
_entity_poly.pdbx_strand_id
1 'polypeptide(L)' 'MPFVFPPLVAATVAALGVAALGRMLAKEWRRINEELEQMRPAEAIDPARLPKLRRDPATGVYRPE' A
#
# COMPACT_ATOMS: atom_id res chain seq x y z
N MET A 1 -29.46 34.17 -11.33
CA MET A 1 -30.28 33.01 -10.92
C MET A 1 -29.35 31.95 -10.40
N PRO A 2 -29.50 31.43 -9.16
CA PRO A 2 -28.64 30.34 -8.72
C PRO A 2 -28.98 29.13 -9.60
N PHE A 3 -27.96 28.51 -10.20
CA PHE A 3 -28.12 27.25 -10.93
C PHE A 3 -28.45 26.17 -9.91
N VAL A 4 -29.74 25.94 -9.65
CA VAL A 4 -30.19 24.82 -8.82
C VAL A 4 -30.10 23.57 -9.70
N PHE A 5 -28.92 22.94 -9.73
CA PHE A 5 -28.78 21.64 -10.37
C PHE A 5 -29.75 20.67 -9.71
N PRO A 6 -30.54 19.89 -10.48
CA PRO A 6 -31.39 18.87 -9.91
C PRO A 6 -30.54 17.97 -8.99
N PRO A 7 -31.00 17.62 -7.78
CA PRO A 7 -30.20 16.88 -6.80
C PRO A 7 -29.57 15.60 -7.36
N LEU A 8 -30.28 14.93 -8.28
CA LEU A 8 -29.78 13.73 -8.95
C LEU A 8 -28.56 14.01 -9.85
N VAL A 9 -28.53 15.14 -10.56
CA VAL A 9 -27.41 15.54 -11.41
C VAL A 9 -26.19 15.84 -10.55
N ALA A 10 -26.36 16.60 -9.47
CA ALA A 10 -25.28 16.89 -8.53
C ALA A 10 -24.70 15.61 -7.91
N ALA A 11 -25.57 14.68 -7.48
CA ALA A 11 -25.16 13.38 -6.94
C ALA A 11 -24.39 12.54 -7.97
N THR A 12 -24.84 12.53 -9.22
CA THR A 12 -24.17 11.77 -10.30
C THR A 12 -22.79 12.33 -10.60
N VAL A 13 -22.65 13.65 -10.71
CA VAL A 13 -21.35 14.31 -10.93
C VAL A 13 -20.40 14.03 -9.76
N ALA A 14 -20.89 14.12 -8.53
CA ALA A 14 -20.10 13.79 -7.34
C ALA A 14 -19.62 12.33 -7.36
N ALA A 15 -20.51 11.38 -7.65
CA ALA A 15 -20.17 9.97 -7.73
C ALA A 15 -19.12 9.69 -8.82
N LEU A 16 -19.30 10.29 -10.00
CA LEU A 16 -18.32 10.17 -11.10
C LEU A 16 -16.96 10.79 -10.73
N GLY A 17 -16.97 11.94 -10.06
CA GLY A 17 -15.75 12.58 -9.56
C GLY A 17 -14.99 11.70 -8.58
N VAL A 18 -15.68 11.13 -7.59
CA VAL A 18 -15.08 10.19 -6.62
C VAL A 18 -14.54 8.95 -7.32
N ALA A 19 -15.29 8.36 -8.25
CA ALA A 19 -14.86 7.18 -9.00
C ALA A 19 -13.61 7.47 -9.86
N ALA A 20 -13.58 8.61 -10.55
CA ALA A 20 -12.46 9.01 -11.37
C ALA A 20 -11.18 9.23 -10.54
N LEU A 21 -11.28 9.95 -9.43
CA LEU A 21 -10.16 10.18 -8.50
C LEU A 21 -9.70 8.87 -7.86
N GLY A 22 -10.63 8.02 -7.42
CA GLY A 22 -10.32 6.70 -6.87
C GLY A 22 -9.57 5.81 -7.86
N ARG A 23 -9.99 5.80 -9.14
CA ARG A 23 -9.30 5.07 -10.21
C ARG A 23 -7.90 5.63 -10.45
N MET A 24 -7.75 6.95 -10.45
CA MET A 24 -6.45 7.61 -10.64
C MET A 24 -5.49 7.25 -9.50
N LEU A 25 -5.93 7.36 -8.24
CA LEU A 25 -5.15 7.01 -7.06
C LEU A 25 -4.76 5.53 -7.06
N ALA A 26 -5.71 4.63 -7.35
CA ALA A 26 -5.42 3.20 -7.42
C ALA A 26 -4.38 2.86 -8.49
N LYS A 27 -4.45 3.54 -9.65
CA LYS A 27 -3.46 3.38 -10.72
C LYS A 27 -2.08 3.83 -10.27
N GLU A 28 -1.98 5.00 -9.66
CA GLU A 28 -0.68 5.55 -9.24
C GLU A 28 -0.09 4.76 -8.08
N TRP A 29 -0.93 4.34 -7.12
CA TRP A 29 -0.52 3.43 -6.05
C TRP A 29 0.09 2.15 -6.60
N ARG A 30 -0.60 1.51 -7.56
CA ARG A 30 -0.09 0.28 -8.17
C ARG A 30 1.21 0.53 -8.92
N ARG A 31 1.32 1.64 -9.67
CA ARG A 31 2.54 2.03 -10.37
C ARG A 31 3.72 2.19 -9.41
N ILE A 32 3.55 2.95 -8.33
CA ILE A 32 4.59 3.15 -7.31
C ILE A 32 4.98 1.81 -6.68
N ASN A 33 4.02 0.95 -6.40
CA ASN A 33 4.30 -0.36 -5.81
C ASN A 33 5.05 -1.28 -6.79
N GLU A 34 4.73 -1.22 -8.08
CA GLU A 34 5.49 -1.92 -9.14
C GLU A 34 6.92 -1.37 -9.26
N GLU A 35 7.11 -0.05 -9.21
CA GLU A 35 8.43 0.59 -9.21
C GLU A 35 9.23 0.18 -7.95
N LEU A 36 8.58 0.11 -6.78
CA LEU A 36 9.20 -0.35 -5.54
C LEU A 36 9.59 -1.82 -5.61
N GLU A 37 8.74 -2.69 -6.18
CA GLU A 37 9.04 -4.11 -6.36
C GLU A 37 10.20 -4.30 -7.34
N GLN A 38 10.31 -3.48 -8.38
CA GLN A 38 11.45 -3.50 -9.31
C GLN A 38 12.77 -3.06 -8.66
N MET A 39 12.71 -2.13 -7.71
CA MET A 39 13.87 -1.68 -6.94
C MET A 39 14.20 -2.61 -5.77
N ARG A 40 13.31 -3.55 -5.45
CA ARG A 40 13.54 -4.52 -4.41
C ARG A 40 14.73 -5.38 -4.85
N PRO A 41 15.82 -5.42 -4.06
CA PRO A 41 16.99 -6.22 -4.44
C PRO A 41 16.53 -7.67 -4.66
N ALA A 42 17.08 -8.33 -5.70
CA ALA A 42 16.75 -9.71 -6.07
C ALA A 42 16.86 -10.69 -4.89
N GLU A 43 17.61 -10.30 -3.87
CA GLU A 43 17.66 -10.90 -2.55
C GLU A 43 16.54 -10.34 -1.66
N ALA A 44 15.29 -10.56 -2.06
CA ALA A 44 14.18 -10.51 -1.12
C ALA A 44 14.45 -11.62 -0.10
N ILE A 45 15.11 -11.27 1.01
CA ILE A 45 15.45 -12.23 2.05
C ILE A 45 14.14 -12.90 2.47
N ASP A 46 14.02 -14.18 2.14
CA ASP A 46 12.87 -14.99 2.52
C ASP A 46 12.78 -14.94 4.05
N PRO A 47 11.69 -14.40 4.63
CA PRO A 47 11.53 -14.34 6.08
C PRO A 47 11.64 -15.72 6.73
N ALA A 48 11.34 -16.80 5.99
CA ALA A 48 11.51 -18.17 6.46
C ALA A 48 12.97 -18.66 6.47
N ARG A 49 13.87 -17.98 5.74
CA ARG A 49 15.32 -18.24 5.73
C ARG A 49 16.10 -17.38 6.73
N LEU A 50 15.45 -16.41 7.37
CA LEU A 50 16.07 -15.65 8.46
C LEU A 50 16.23 -16.56 9.69
N PRO A 51 17.43 -16.63 10.29
CA PRO A 51 17.63 -17.44 11.49
C PRO A 51 16.76 -16.91 12.63
N LYS A 52 16.09 -17.80 13.37
CA LYS A 52 15.31 -17.36 14.54
C LYS A 52 16.27 -17.01 15.65
N LEU A 53 16.09 -15.81 16.19
CA LEU A 53 16.85 -15.34 17.34
C LEU A 53 16.27 -15.96 18.61
N ARG A 54 17.09 -16.67 19.37
CA ARG A 54 16.75 -17.23 20.67
C ARG A 54 17.60 -16.58 21.76
N ARG A 55 16.99 -16.29 22.90
CA ARG A 55 17.68 -15.69 24.04
C ARG A 55 18.58 -16.74 24.71
N ASP A 56 19.87 -16.42 24.83
CA ASP A 56 20.85 -17.22 25.57
C ASP A 56 20.58 -17.09 27.08
N PRO A 57 20.34 -18.20 27.81
CA PRO A 57 20.03 -18.16 29.24
C PRO A 57 21.24 -17.79 30.11
N ALA A 58 22.47 -18.03 29.65
CA ALA A 58 23.69 -17.74 30.40
C ALA A 58 24.10 -16.27 30.28
N THR A 59 23.92 -15.69 29.10
CA THR A 59 24.38 -14.31 28.80
C THR A 59 23.25 -13.30 28.62
N GLY A 60 22.01 -13.76 28.42
CA GLY A 60 20.85 -12.91 28.14
C GLY A 60 20.83 -12.31 26.72
N VAL A 61 21.86 -12.55 25.91
CA VAL A 61 22.01 -12.04 24.55
C VAL A 61 21.22 -12.90 23.57
N TYR A 62 20.58 -12.28 22.58
CA TYR A 62 19.92 -13.00 21.50
C TYR A 62 20.96 -13.53 20.51
N ARG A 63 20.91 -14.84 20.25
CA ARG A 63 21.78 -15.50 19.27
C ARG A 63 20.92 -16.20 18.22
N PRO A 64 21.42 -16.35 16.98
CA PRO A 64 20.85 -17.30 16.04
C PRO A 64 20.82 -18.69 16.70
N GLU A 65 19.73 -19.42 16.50
CA GLU A 65 19.67 -20.86 16.83
C GLU A 65 20.74 -21.69 16.11
#